data_AF-A0A3B9KIC5-F1
#
_entry.id   AF-A0A3B9KIC5-F1
#
_cell.length_a   1.000
_cell.length_b   1.000
_cell.length_c   1.000
_cell.angle_alpha   90.00
_cell.angle_beta   90.00
_cell.angle_gamma   90.00
#
_symmetry.space_group_name_H-M   'P 1'
#
loop_
_entity.id
_entity.type
_entity.pdbx_description
1 polymer ?
#
loop_
_entity_poly.entity_id
_entity_poly.type
_entity_poly.pdbx_seq_one_letter_code
_entity_poly.pdbx_strand_id
1 'polypeptide(L)'
;LVYDENGQALTATLMDYALPHIQDVPNITPILVEIPSALGPFGAKGVGEPPVVPVGAAIANAVFDAVGVRMAQLPITPERLFEAMK
;
A
#
# COMPACT_ATOMS: atom_id res chain seq x y z
N LEU A 1 -7.67 7.81 6.92
CA LEU A 1 -8.98 8.30 7.40
C LEU A 1 -8.83 9.77 7.75
N VAL A 2 -9.80 10.59 7.39
CA VAL A 2 -9.81 12.03 7.70
C VAL A 2 -10.92 12.30 8.69
N TYR A 3 -10.62 13.09 9.70
CA TYR A 3 -11.55 13.51 10.75
C TYR A 3 -11.60 15.03 10.81
N ASP A 4 -12.76 15.60 11.14
CA ASP A 4 -12.88 17.03 11.44
C ASP A 4 -12.45 17.36 12.87
N GLU A 5 -12.51 18.65 13.23
CA GLU A 5 -12.16 19.17 14.56
C GLU A 5 -13.04 18.63 15.70
N ASN A 6 -14.23 18.12 15.38
CA ASN A 6 -15.16 17.52 16.32
C ASN A 6 -15.02 15.98 16.39
N GLY A 7 -14.04 15.42 15.67
CA GLY A 7 -13.79 13.97 15.62
C GLY A 7 -14.76 13.20 14.73
N GLN A 8 -15.53 13.86 13.86
CA GLN A 8 -16.39 13.18 12.89
C GLN A 8 -15.57 12.67 11.71
N ALA A 9 -15.81 11.42 11.31
CA ALA A 9 -15.15 10.81 10.17
C ALA A 9 -15.69 11.40 8.85
N LEU A 10 -14.82 12.09 8.10
CA LEU A 10 -15.17 12.71 6.82
C LEU A 10 -15.12 11.71 5.65
N THR A 11 -14.35 10.63 5.79
CA THR A 11 -14.19 9.58 4.77
C THR A 11 -14.98 8.32 5.11
N ALA A 12 -16.27 8.47 5.44
CA ALA A 12 -17.12 7.40 5.95
C ALA A 12 -17.93 6.66 4.87
N THR A 13 -17.78 7.05 3.60
CA THR A 13 -18.47 6.43 2.45
C THR A 13 -17.46 5.95 1.42
N LEU A 14 -17.90 5.09 0.50
CA LEU A 14 -17.07 4.66 -0.64
C LEU A 14 -16.89 5.76 -1.71
N MET A 15 -17.61 6.88 -1.61
CA MET A 15 -17.36 8.05 -2.47
C MET A 15 -16.06 8.75 -2.07
N ASP A 16 -15.75 8.75 -0.77
CA ASP A 16 -14.62 9.48 -0.19
C ASP A 16 -13.45 8.56 0.20
N TYR A 17 -13.76 7.30 0.53
CA TYR A 17 -12.77 6.27 0.85
C TYR A 17 -12.38 5.51 -0.42
N ALA A 18 -11.29 5.95 -1.05
CA ALA A 18 -10.79 5.36 -2.28
C ALA A 18 -10.47 3.85 -2.10
N LEU A 19 -11.20 3.02 -2.84
CA LEU A 19 -10.88 1.61 -3.06
C LEU A 19 -10.34 1.45 -4.49
N PRO A 20 -9.34 0.58 -4.71
CA PRO A 20 -8.83 0.33 -6.04
C PRO A 20 -9.91 -0.29 -6.93
N HIS A 21 -10.09 0.26 -8.12
CA HIS A 21 -10.89 -0.33 -9.19
C HIS A 21 -10.03 -1.30 -10.03
N ILE A 22 -10.68 -2.07 -10.90
CA ILE A 22 -9.99 -3.06 -11.75
C ILE A 22 -8.90 -2.44 -12.63
N GLN A 23 -9.05 -1.18 -13.02
CA GLN A 23 -8.08 -0.44 -13.84
C GLN A 23 -6.88 0.10 -13.05
N ASP A 24 -6.98 0.17 -11.72
CA ASP A 24 -5.92 0.71 -10.85
C ASP A 24 -4.92 -0.37 -10.44
N VAL A 25 -5.33 -1.65 -10.51
CA VAL A 25 -4.52 -2.79 -10.08
C VAL A 25 -3.75 -3.34 -11.29
N PRO A 26 -2.40 -3.37 -11.25
CA PRO A 26 -1.62 -3.95 -12.33
C PRO A 26 -1.73 -5.49 -12.33
N ASN A 27 -1.28 -6.12 -13.41
CA ASN A 27 -1.10 -7.57 -13.41
C ASN A 27 -0.08 -7.98 -12.34
N ILE A 28 -0.46 -8.89 -11.45
CA ILE A 28 0.38 -9.38 -10.36
C ILE A 28 0.93 -10.75 -10.72
N THR A 29 2.26 -10.89 -10.73
CA THR A 29 2.94 -12.18 -10.88
C THR A 29 3.47 -12.65 -9.53
N PRO A 30 2.81 -13.61 -8.86
CA PRO A 30 3.30 -14.14 -7.59
C PRO A 30 4.51 -15.05 -7.81
N ILE A 31 5.50 -14.93 -6.93
CA ILE A 31 6.63 -15.86 -6.86
C ILE A 31 6.55 -16.58 -5.51
N LEU A 32 6.37 -17.90 -5.54
CA LEU A 32 6.40 -18.70 -4.32
C LEU A 32 7.84 -19.09 -4.00
N VAL A 33 8.28 -18.74 -2.80
CA VAL A 33 9.59 -19.12 -2.27
C VAL A 33 9.38 -20.08 -1.12
N GLU A 34 9.87 -21.31 -1.30
CA GLU A 34 9.65 -22.40 -0.36
C GLU A 34 10.88 -22.60 0.54
N ILE A 35 10.74 -22.22 1.81
CA ILE A 35 11.70 -22.54 2.86
C ILE A 35 10.91 -23.19 4.00
N PRO A 36 11.00 -24.51 4.20
CA PRO A 36 10.20 -25.23 5.19
C PRO A 36 10.38 -24.69 6.62
N SER A 37 9.29 -24.64 7.38
CA SER A 37 9.29 -24.40 8.83
C SER A 37 9.27 -25.72 9.60
N ALA A 38 10.19 -25.91 10.55
CA ALA A 38 10.14 -27.05 11.47
C ALA A 38 8.90 -27.05 12.39
N LEU A 39 8.23 -25.90 12.52
CA LEU A 39 7.09 -25.71 13.42
C LEU A 39 5.72 -25.80 12.72
N GLY A 40 5.71 -25.78 11.38
CA GLY A 40 4.48 -25.80 10.59
C GLY A 40 4.16 -27.20 10.06
N PRO A 41 2.88 -27.56 9.93
CA PRO A 41 2.50 -28.81 9.28
C PRO A 41 3.07 -28.83 7.86
N PHE A 42 3.71 -29.94 7.47
CA PHE A 42 4.33 -30.12 6.15
C PHE A 42 5.35 -29.03 5.77
N GLY A 43 5.92 -28.30 6.74
CA GLY A 43 6.85 -27.20 6.47
C GLY A 43 6.19 -25.85 6.19
N ALA A 44 4.87 -25.72 6.29
CA ALA A 44 4.13 -24.51 5.94
C ALA A 44 4.44 -23.31 6.88
N LYS A 45 4.23 -22.09 6.36
CA LYS A 45 4.31 -20.81 7.06
C LYS A 45 3.09 -19.96 6.72
N GLY A 46 2.74 -19.02 7.61
CA GLY A 46 1.66 -18.08 7.36
C GLY A 46 1.99 -17.13 6.20
N VAL A 47 1.02 -16.90 5.31
CA VAL A 47 1.16 -16.04 4.11
C VAL A 47 -0.01 -15.06 3.93
N GLY A 48 -0.93 -14.95 4.89
CA GLY A 48 -2.07 -14.02 4.78
C GLY A 48 -1.67 -12.54 4.78
N GLU A 49 -0.77 -12.15 5.69
CA GLU A 49 -0.30 -10.77 5.84
C GLU A 49 1.01 -10.45 5.08
N PRO A 50 2.02 -11.34 4.99
CA PRO A 50 3.29 -11.01 4.35
C PRO A 50 3.20 -10.37 2.96
N PRO A 51 2.25 -10.73 2.07
CA PRO A 51 2.12 -10.10 0.76
C PRO A 51 1.70 -8.62 0.81
N VAL A 52 0.96 -8.16 1.83
CA VAL A 52 0.52 -6.75 1.90
C VAL A 52 1.58 -5.84 2.52
N VAL A 53 2.41 -6.36 3.42
CA VAL A 53 3.43 -5.59 4.16
C VAL A 53 4.37 -4.76 3.26
N PRO A 54 4.99 -5.31 2.19
CA PRO A 54 5.96 -4.56 1.40
C PRO A 54 5.32 -3.62 0.36
N VAL A 55 4.02 -3.72 0.08
CA VAL A 55 3.39 -3.07 -1.08
C VAL A 55 3.50 -1.55 -1.01
N GLY A 56 3.18 -0.94 0.13
CA GLY A 56 3.25 0.51 0.31
C GLY A 56 4.68 1.05 0.12
N ALA A 57 5.68 0.33 0.66
CA ALA A 57 7.09 0.71 0.51
C ALA A 57 7.59 0.54 -0.93
N ALA A 58 7.19 -0.55 -1.61
CA ALA A 58 7.55 -0.79 -3.01
C ALA A 58 7.01 0.32 -3.93
N ILE A 59 5.75 0.72 -3.75
CA ILE A 59 5.14 1.82 -4.51
C ILE A 59 5.83 3.16 -4.19
N ALA A 60 6.07 3.46 -2.91
CA ALA A 60 6.77 4.70 -2.53
C ALA A 60 8.20 4.78 -3.12
N ASN A 61 8.91 3.64 -3.20
CA ASN A 61 10.21 3.56 -3.87
C ASN A 61 10.10 3.77 -5.38
N ALA A 62 9.06 3.23 -6.03
CA ALA A 62 8.83 3.44 -7.46
C ALA A 62 8.52 4.93 -7.78
N VAL A 63 7.75 5.60 -6.91
CA VAL A 63 7.53 7.06 -7.02
C VAL A 63 8.86 7.82 -6.89
N PHE A 64 9.68 7.48 -5.90
CA PHE A 64 11.00 8.10 -5.72
C PHE A 64 11.90 7.90 -6.94
N ASP A 65 11.93 6.69 -7.50
CA ASP A 65 12.70 6.38 -8.71
C ASP A 65 12.22 7.21 -9.92
N ALA A 66 10.91 7.40 -10.06
CA ALA A 66 10.32 8.13 -11.17
C ALA A 66 10.52 9.65 -11.12
N VAL A 67 10.44 10.27 -9.93
CA VAL A 67 10.43 11.75 -9.81
C VAL A 67 11.51 12.33 -8.89
N GLY A 68 12.32 11.49 -8.25
CA GLY A 68 13.41 11.93 -7.35
C GLY A 68 12.97 12.42 -5.96
N VAL A 69 11.67 12.42 -5.66
CA VAL A 69 11.10 12.93 -4.41
C VAL A 69 10.76 11.78 -3.46
N ARG A 70 11.27 11.86 -2.22
CA ARG A 70 11.05 10.83 -1.20
C ARG A 70 9.76 11.09 -0.42
N MET A 71 8.72 10.31 -0.70
CA MET A 71 7.48 10.35 0.07
C MET A 71 7.58 9.47 1.32
N ALA A 72 7.52 10.08 2.51
CA ALA A 72 7.60 9.38 3.79
C ALA A 72 6.21 9.14 4.45
N GLN A 73 5.14 9.60 3.80
CA GLN A 73 3.77 9.50 4.32
C GLN A 73 2.83 8.93 3.27
N LEU A 74 2.00 7.97 3.70
CA LEU A 74 0.88 7.43 2.93
C LEU A 74 -0.46 8.09 3.36
N PRO A 75 -1.47 8.12 2.48
CA PRO A 75 -1.38 7.86 1.03
C PRO A 75 -0.58 8.94 0.29
N ILE A 76 0.06 8.56 -0.81
CA ILE A 76 0.71 9.48 -1.76
C ILE A 76 -0.36 9.96 -2.74
N THR A 77 -1.10 11.00 -2.36
CA THR A 77 -2.10 11.60 -3.25
C THR A 77 -1.42 12.51 -4.28
N PRO A 78 -2.05 12.78 -5.43
CA PRO A 78 -1.51 13.71 -6.43
C PRO A 78 -1.17 15.08 -5.85
N GLU A 79 -2.01 15.62 -4.96
CA GLU A 79 -1.80 16.92 -4.33
C GLU A 79 -0.57 16.90 -3.43
N ARG A 80 -0.42 15.86 -2.60
CA ARG A 80 0.75 15.71 -1.72
C ARG A 80 2.05 15.54 -2.51
N LEU A 81 2.01 14.78 -3.60
CA LEU A 81 3.16 14.59 -4.47
C LEU A 81 3.52 15.89 -5.18
N PHE A 82 2.53 16.60 -5.70
CA PHE A 82 2.72 17.89 -6.36
C PHE A 82 3.35 18.93 -5.42
N GLU A 83 2.83 19.06 -4.19
CA GLU A 83 3.45 19.97 -3.19
C GLU A 83 4.87 19.56 -2.83
N ALA A 84 5.19 18.26 -2.81
CA ALA A 84 6.54 17.78 -2.52
C ALA A 84 7.54 17.96 -3.69
N MET A 85 7.05 18.23 -4.91
CA MET A 85 7.85 18.45 -6.11
C MET A 85 8.13 19.94 -6.39
N LYS A 86 7.42 20.85 -5.73
CA LYS A 86 7.67 22.30 -5.80
C LYS A 86 8.94 22.68 -5.05
#